data_AF-A0A9E3QVZ5-F1
#
_entry.id   AF-A0A9E3QVZ5-F1
#
_cell.length_a   1.000
_cell.length_b   1.000
_cell.length_c   1.000
_cell.angle_alpha   90.00
_cell.angle_beta   90.00
_cell.angle_gamma   90.00
#
_symmetry.space_group_name_H-M   'P 1'
#
loop_
_entity.id
_entity.type
_entity.pdbx_description
1 polymer ?
#
loop_
_entity_poly.entity_id
_entity_poly.type
_entity_poly.pdbx_seq_one_letter_code
_entity_poly.pdbx_strand_id
1 'polypeptide(L)'
;MDEGRMQQELAQLKARLAELERRPPAPRLARPRFLVLGAAALLSAGLAVGAVPYAFNANSPAVAAEVNGNFAYLDQRLDSLSGMVAFFPSGCPAGWTGYAPAAGRFVLGVPTAADGGVVSAAPALTGNGAQPTHAHPWALWNATAFSWSSWDSTGTQQTLIDWTDGLDTTGSGDYPLETTSTSSITYFTADSSANLPYVQLFACRRN
;
A
#
# COMPACT_ATOMS: atom_id res chain seq x y z
N MET A 1 24.29 -31.08 35.57
CA MET A 1 23.75 -31.87 34.45
C MET A 1 24.69 -33.03 34.27
N ASP A 2 24.22 -34.26 34.48
CA ASP A 2 25.06 -35.46 34.52
C ASP A 2 25.57 -35.79 33.11
N GLU A 3 26.88 -35.85 32.94
CA GLU A 3 27.55 -36.14 31.67
C GLU A 3 27.11 -37.50 31.10
N GLY A 4 26.79 -38.46 31.97
CA GLY A 4 26.24 -39.75 31.57
C GLY A 4 24.91 -39.63 30.83
N ARG A 5 24.05 -38.69 31.24
CA ARG A 5 22.73 -38.49 30.60
C ARG A 5 22.86 -37.88 29.20
N MET A 6 23.77 -36.94 29.00
CA MET A 6 24.01 -36.36 27.66
C MET A 6 24.57 -37.39 26.69
N GLN A 7 25.49 -38.24 27.12
CA GLN A 7 26.01 -39.31 26.26
C GLN A 7 24.92 -40.33 25.90
N GLN A 8 24.01 -40.61 26.83
CA GLN A 8 22.87 -41.50 26.59
C GLN A 8 21.87 -40.91 25.58
N GLU A 9 21.54 -39.63 25.70
CA GLU A 9 20.69 -38.91 24.74
C GLU A 9 21.33 -38.86 23.33
N LEU A 10 22.64 -38.61 23.25
CA LEU A 10 23.37 -38.59 21.98
C LEU A 10 23.38 -39.96 21.31
N ALA A 11 23.59 -41.04 22.07
CA ALA A 11 23.55 -42.40 21.56
C ALA A 11 22.14 -42.76 21.05
N GLN A 12 21.10 -42.34 21.77
CA GLN A 12 19.71 -42.59 21.39
C GLN A 12 19.32 -41.84 20.11
N LEU A 13 19.80 -40.60 19.94
CA LEU A 13 19.56 -39.82 18.72
C LEU A 13 20.29 -40.42 17.51
N LYS A 14 21.55 -40.86 17.67
CA LYS A 14 22.30 -41.52 16.60
C LYS A 14 21.62 -42.83 16.15
N ALA A 15 21.10 -43.60 17.10
CA ALA A 15 20.36 -44.83 16.79
C ALA A 15 19.05 -44.54 16.04
N ARG A 16 18.31 -43.50 16.43
CA ARG A 16 17.10 -43.07 15.71
C ARG A 16 17.38 -42.59 14.29
N LEU A 17 18.48 -41.86 14.09
CA LEU A 17 18.86 -41.39 12.77
C LEU A 17 19.19 -42.57 11.83
N ALA A 18 20.01 -43.51 12.31
CA ALA A 18 20.37 -44.71 11.54
C ALA A 18 19.14 -45.58 11.18
N GLU A 19 18.14 -45.64 12.05
CA GLU A 19 16.88 -46.33 11.76
C GLU A 19 16.04 -45.62 10.68
N LEU A 20 16.00 -44.29 10.71
CA LEU A 20 15.29 -43.50 9.71
C LEU A 20 15.95 -43.57 8.33
N GLU A 21 17.29 -43.60 8.28
CA GLU A 21 18.05 -43.76 7.03
C GLU A 21 17.89 -45.15 6.40
N ARG A 22 17.64 -46.19 7.22
CA ARG A 22 17.41 -47.56 6.73
C ARG A 22 16.00 -47.81 6.23
N ARG A 23 15.02 -46.97 6.57
CA ARG A 23 13.66 -47.16 6.08
C ARG A 23 13.61 -46.87 4.58
N PRO A 24 13.33 -47.87 3.72
CA PRO A 24 13.12 -47.61 2.30
C PRO A 24 11.93 -46.65 2.16
N PRO A 25 11.98 -45.71 1.20
CA PRO A 25 10.87 -44.80 0.96
C PRO A 25 9.61 -45.64 0.74
N ALA A 26 8.58 -45.42 1.56
CA ALA A 26 7.33 -46.15 1.47
C ALA A 26 6.78 -46.03 0.04
N PRO A 27 6.37 -47.14 -0.60
CA PRO A 27 5.83 -47.09 -1.95
C PRO A 27 4.60 -46.18 -1.95
N ARG A 28 4.68 -45.10 -2.72
CA ARG A 28 3.61 -44.11 -2.84
C ARG A 28 2.43 -44.79 -3.53
N LEU A 29 1.41 -45.16 -2.75
CA LEU A 29 0.10 -45.52 -3.29
C LEU A 29 -0.47 -44.27 -3.97
N ALA A 30 -0.54 -44.30 -5.30
CA ALA A 30 -1.19 -43.27 -6.11
C ALA A 30 -2.65 -43.16 -5.66
N ARG A 31 -2.97 -42.13 -4.87
CA ARG A 31 -4.36 -41.82 -4.51
C ARG A 31 -5.03 -41.06 -5.66
N PRO A 32 -6.28 -41.41 -5.99
CA PRO A 32 -7.01 -40.76 -7.06
C PRO A 32 -7.27 -39.30 -6.68
N ARG A 33 -6.99 -38.39 -7.61
CA ARG A 33 -7.33 -36.98 -7.52
C ARG A 33 -8.85 -36.85 -7.60
N PHE A 34 -9.51 -36.62 -6.46
CA PHE A 34 -10.89 -36.15 -6.46
C PHE A 34 -10.90 -34.66 -6.84
N LEU A 35 -11.37 -34.41 -8.05
CA LEU A 35 -11.57 -33.08 -8.61
C LEU A 35 -12.93 -32.58 -8.12
N VAL A 36 -12.94 -31.72 -7.09
CA VAL A 36 -14.16 -31.04 -6.65
C VAL A 36 -14.33 -29.79 -7.52
N LEU A 37 -15.16 -29.91 -8.55
CA LEU A 37 -15.73 -28.79 -9.29
C LEU A 37 -16.80 -28.13 -8.42
N GLY A 38 -16.42 -27.08 -7.70
CA GLY A 38 -17.34 -26.16 -7.04
C GLY A 38 -17.42 -24.87 -7.83
N ALA A 39 -18.50 -24.67 -8.59
CA ALA A 39 -18.81 -23.43 -9.26
C ALA A 39 -19.30 -22.39 -8.23
N ALA A 40 -18.51 -21.36 -7.99
CA ALA A 40 -18.97 -20.11 -7.41
C ALA A 40 -18.31 -18.96 -8.18
N ALA A 41 -19.06 -18.44 -9.15
CA ALA A 41 -18.72 -17.22 -9.87
C ALA A 41 -19.02 -16.02 -8.97
N LEU A 42 -17.97 -15.34 -8.50
CA LEU A 42 -18.05 -13.97 -8.01
C LEU A 42 -16.98 -13.16 -8.72
N LEU A 43 -17.43 -12.25 -9.59
CA LEU A 43 -16.61 -11.23 -10.24
C LEU A 43 -15.85 -10.44 -9.16
N SER A 44 -14.56 -10.71 -9.05
CA SER A 44 -13.60 -9.86 -8.36
C SER A 44 -12.50 -9.56 -9.38
N ALA A 45 -12.36 -8.30 -9.74
CA ALA A 45 -11.26 -7.85 -10.57
C ALA A 45 -9.95 -8.08 -9.80
N GLY A 46 -9.19 -9.09 -10.23
CA GLY A 46 -7.76 -8.96 -10.44
C GLY A 46 -6.84 -8.95 -9.22
N LEU A 47 -6.89 -9.99 -8.39
CA LEU A 47 -5.66 -10.56 -7.84
C LEU A 47 -5.75 -12.07 -8.01
N ALA A 48 -5.19 -12.58 -9.11
CA ALA A 48 -4.91 -14.00 -9.23
C ALA A 48 -3.80 -14.33 -8.22
N VAL A 49 -4.18 -14.55 -6.97
CA VAL A 49 -3.33 -15.17 -5.96
C VAL A 49 -3.15 -16.60 -6.46
N GLY A 50 -2.14 -16.81 -7.32
CA GLY A 50 -1.84 -18.15 -7.80
C GLY A 50 -1.55 -19.01 -6.59
N ALA A 51 -2.23 -20.14 -6.51
CA ALA A 51 -2.04 -21.10 -5.43
C ALA A 51 -0.53 -21.37 -5.25
N VAL A 52 -0.07 -21.31 -4.00
CA VAL A 52 1.28 -21.74 -3.64
C VAL A 52 1.44 -23.20 -4.11
N PRO A 53 2.53 -23.58 -4.81
CA PRO A 53 2.60 -24.86 -5.49
C PRO A 53 2.52 -26.07 -4.55
N TYR A 54 2.91 -25.91 -3.28
CA TYR A 54 2.85 -26.95 -2.27
C TYR A 54 2.11 -26.48 -1.01
N ALA A 55 1.02 -27.17 -0.66
CA ALA A 55 0.25 -26.91 0.56
C ALA A 55 0.79 -27.76 1.73
N PHE A 56 1.00 -27.14 2.89
CA PHE A 56 1.39 -27.84 4.11
C PHE A 56 0.15 -28.23 4.91
N ASN A 57 0.10 -29.49 5.34
CA ASN A 57 -0.93 -29.99 6.26
C ASN A 57 -0.36 -30.08 7.67
N ALA A 58 -1.13 -29.63 8.66
CA ALA A 58 -0.75 -29.79 10.06
C ALA A 58 -0.44 -31.27 10.36
N ASN A 59 0.58 -31.50 11.19
CA ASN A 59 1.05 -32.84 11.60
C ASN A 59 1.64 -33.73 10.49
N SER A 60 1.86 -33.19 9.28
CA SER A 60 2.67 -33.84 8.25
C SER A 60 4.12 -33.31 8.29
N PRO A 61 5.15 -34.16 8.19
CA PRO A 61 6.52 -33.69 8.01
C PRO A 61 6.64 -32.80 6.76
N ALA A 62 7.26 -31.63 6.90
CA ALA A 62 7.57 -30.78 5.76
C ALA A 62 8.66 -31.44 4.91
N VAL A 63 8.41 -31.61 3.62
CA VAL A 63 9.40 -32.15 2.68
C VAL A 63 10.29 -31.00 2.21
N ALA A 64 11.61 -31.12 2.41
CA ALA A 64 12.57 -30.05 2.05
C ALA A 64 12.43 -29.58 0.59
N ALA A 65 12.18 -30.50 -0.34
CA ALA A 65 11.98 -30.17 -1.75
C ALA A 65 10.72 -29.30 -1.99
N GLU A 66 9.63 -29.53 -1.24
CA GLU A 66 8.38 -28.76 -1.35
C GLU A 66 8.55 -27.35 -0.76
N VAL A 67 9.28 -27.25 0.36
CA VAL A 67 9.66 -25.97 0.97
C VAL A 67 10.49 -25.13 -0.02
N ASN A 68 11.53 -25.72 -0.61
CA ASN A 68 12.36 -25.05 -1.61
C ASN A 68 11.55 -24.62 -2.84
N GLY A 69 10.59 -25.46 -3.28
CA GLY A 69 9.70 -25.13 -4.39
C GLY A 69 8.78 -23.93 -4.10
N ASN A 70 8.26 -23.82 -2.88
CA ASN A 70 7.49 -22.63 -2.46
C ASN A 70 8.36 -21.37 -2.39
N PHE A 71 9.62 -21.48 -1.94
CA PHE A 71 10.53 -20.33 -1.95
C PHE A 71 10.88 -19.87 -3.36
N ALA A 72 11.15 -20.80 -4.28
CA ALA A 72 11.39 -20.46 -5.70
C ALA A 72 10.16 -19.79 -6.35
N TYR A 73 8.95 -20.26 -6.02
CA TYR A 73 7.72 -19.62 -6.48
C TYR A 73 7.54 -18.20 -5.93
N LEU A 74 7.86 -17.99 -4.65
CA LEU A 74 7.83 -16.67 -4.05
C LEU A 74 8.84 -15.73 -4.73
N ASP A 75 10.04 -16.21 -5.01
CA ASP A 75 11.09 -15.43 -5.69
C ASP A 75 10.63 -14.99 -7.09
N GLN A 76 10.08 -15.92 -7.88
CA GLN A 76 9.50 -15.62 -9.19
C GLN A 76 8.35 -14.60 -9.11
N ARG A 77 7.54 -14.66 -8.06
CA ARG A 77 6.47 -13.69 -7.82
C ARG A 77 7.03 -12.32 -7.46
N LEU A 78 8.07 -12.26 -6.64
CA LEU A 78 8.74 -11.00 -6.30
C LEU A 78 9.42 -10.39 -7.53
N ASP A 79 10.02 -11.19 -8.41
CA ASP A 79 10.58 -10.72 -9.69
C ASP A 79 9.49 -10.13 -10.61
N SER A 80 8.30 -10.73 -10.63
CA SER A 80 7.17 -10.19 -11.41
C SER A 80 6.67 -8.83 -10.91
N LEU A 81 7.09 -8.41 -9.71
CA LEU A 81 6.80 -7.09 -9.15
C LEU A 81 7.83 -6.04 -9.59
N SER A 82 8.91 -6.42 -10.27
CA SER A 82 9.87 -5.45 -10.83
C SER A 82 9.14 -4.49 -11.77
N GLY A 83 9.47 -3.19 -11.65
CA GLY A 83 8.80 -2.15 -12.42
C GLY A 83 7.50 -1.61 -11.81
N MET A 84 6.94 -2.24 -10.77
CA MET A 84 5.80 -1.70 -10.03
C MET A 84 6.16 -0.35 -9.40
N VAL A 85 5.24 0.62 -9.54
CA VAL A 85 5.35 1.95 -8.91
C VAL A 85 4.39 2.03 -7.73
N ALA A 86 4.89 2.46 -6.58
CA ALA A 86 4.11 2.69 -5.37
C ALA A 86 4.50 4.02 -4.72
N PHE A 87 3.64 4.54 -3.85
CA PHE A 87 3.77 5.84 -3.21
C PHE A 87 4.00 5.67 -1.71
N PHE A 88 5.04 6.31 -1.17
CA PHE A 88 5.46 6.16 0.23
C PHE A 88 5.56 7.51 0.95
N PRO A 89 5.26 7.58 2.26
CA PRO A 89 5.27 8.85 2.99
C PRO A 89 6.67 9.40 3.29
N SER A 90 7.70 8.54 3.39
CA SER A 90 9.01 8.92 3.94
C SER A 90 10.21 8.37 3.15
N GLY A 91 10.10 8.30 1.82
CA GLY A 91 11.16 7.84 0.93
C GLY A 91 10.98 6.41 0.43
N CYS A 92 11.90 5.95 -0.41
CA CYS A 92 11.85 4.61 -0.99
C CYS A 92 12.43 3.57 -0.02
N PRO A 93 11.67 2.51 0.34
CA PRO A 93 12.18 1.46 1.21
C PRO A 93 13.22 0.59 0.52
N ALA A 94 13.87 -0.31 1.28
CA ALA A 94 14.88 -1.21 0.74
C ALA A 94 14.35 -2.06 -0.44
N GLY A 95 15.14 -2.13 -1.52
CA GLY A 95 14.76 -2.77 -2.77
C GLY A 95 13.86 -1.92 -3.68
N TRP A 96 13.67 -0.65 -3.36
CA TRP A 96 12.99 0.33 -4.21
C TRP A 96 13.93 1.47 -4.57
N THR A 97 13.71 2.09 -5.73
CA THR A 97 14.42 3.28 -6.18
C THR A 97 13.44 4.39 -6.54
N GLY A 98 13.88 5.65 -6.51
CA GLY A 98 13.03 6.78 -6.88
C GLY A 98 12.53 6.66 -8.33
N TYR A 99 11.22 6.82 -8.53
CA TYR A 99 10.62 6.79 -9.85
C TYR A 99 10.63 8.19 -10.48
N ALA A 100 11.73 8.52 -11.17
CA ALA A 100 11.97 9.85 -11.73
C ALA A 100 10.81 10.42 -12.58
N PRO A 101 10.08 9.65 -13.41
CA PRO A 101 8.96 10.19 -14.18
C PRO A 101 7.83 10.80 -13.34
N ALA A 102 7.67 10.39 -12.08
CA ALA A 102 6.64 10.88 -11.17
C ALA A 102 7.15 11.96 -10.20
N ALA A 103 8.44 12.31 -10.22
CA ALA A 103 8.98 13.33 -9.32
C ALA A 103 8.31 14.69 -9.57
N GLY A 104 7.79 15.30 -8.50
CA GLY A 104 7.06 16.58 -8.59
C GLY A 104 5.73 16.50 -9.35
N ARG A 105 5.12 15.32 -9.49
CA ARG A 105 3.83 15.14 -10.16
C ARG A 105 2.79 14.54 -9.23
N PHE A 106 1.53 14.91 -9.46
CA PHE A 106 0.39 14.33 -8.76
C PHE A 106 -0.15 13.10 -9.52
N VAL A 107 -0.71 12.15 -8.77
CA VAL A 107 -1.43 11.03 -9.35
C VAL A 107 -2.73 11.55 -9.94
N LEU A 108 -2.93 11.31 -11.23
CA LEU A 108 -4.21 11.58 -11.90
C LEU A 108 -4.94 10.25 -12.08
N GLY A 109 -6.17 10.17 -11.59
CA GLY A 109 -7.06 9.07 -11.96
C GLY A 109 -7.36 9.14 -13.45
N VAL A 110 -7.16 8.03 -14.16
CA VAL A 110 -7.53 7.89 -15.57
C VAL A 110 -8.74 6.94 -15.70
N PRO A 111 -9.64 7.14 -16.68
CA PRO A 111 -10.88 6.34 -16.79
C PRO A 111 -10.65 4.87 -17.14
N THR A 112 -9.49 4.56 -17.71
CA THR A 112 -9.08 3.21 -18.11
C THR A 112 -7.67 2.96 -17.60
N ALA A 113 -7.30 1.69 -17.40
CA ALA A 113 -5.94 1.33 -17.02
C ALA A 113 -4.94 2.00 -17.98
N ALA A 114 -3.98 2.73 -17.42
CA ALA A 114 -2.89 3.33 -18.17
C ALA A 114 -1.56 2.84 -17.60
N ASP A 115 -0.58 2.70 -18.49
CA ASP A 115 0.79 2.45 -18.07
C ASP A 115 1.32 3.68 -17.31
N GLY A 116 2.10 3.42 -16.27
CA GLY A 116 2.79 4.48 -15.54
C GLY A 116 3.70 5.27 -16.48
N GLY A 117 3.53 6.59 -16.54
CA GLY A 117 4.34 7.47 -17.41
C GLY A 117 3.54 8.31 -18.41
N VAL A 118 2.23 8.08 -18.53
CA VAL A 118 1.34 9.05 -19.20
C VAL A 118 1.24 10.29 -18.31
N VAL A 119 1.94 11.34 -18.70
CA VAL A 119 1.94 12.63 -18.00
C VAL A 119 1.06 13.61 -18.76
N SER A 120 0.28 14.42 -18.05
CA SER A 120 -0.37 15.57 -18.68
C SER A 120 0.69 16.54 -19.22
N ALA A 121 0.30 17.40 -20.17
CA ALA A 121 1.20 18.40 -20.76
C ALA A 121 1.66 19.48 -19.75
N ALA A 122 1.12 19.48 -18.53
CA ALA A 122 1.51 20.41 -17.49
C ALA A 122 2.97 20.15 -17.02
N PRO A 123 3.75 21.21 -16.78
CA PRO A 123 5.08 21.09 -16.18
C PRO A 123 5.02 20.35 -14.83
N ALA A 124 6.03 19.51 -14.56
CA ALA A 124 6.22 18.97 -13.21
C ALA A 124 6.64 20.10 -12.26
N LEU A 125 6.29 19.95 -10.99
CA LEU A 125 6.89 20.77 -9.94
C LEU A 125 8.40 20.51 -9.87
N THR A 126 9.19 21.51 -9.49
CA THR A 126 10.64 21.39 -9.35
C THR A 126 10.98 20.56 -8.11
N GLY A 127 10.83 19.24 -8.23
CA GLY A 127 11.21 18.25 -7.23
C GLY A 127 10.14 17.92 -6.19
N ASN A 128 10.50 16.97 -5.32
CA ASN A 128 9.70 16.60 -4.15
C ASN A 128 9.84 17.68 -3.08
N GLY A 129 9.02 18.72 -3.17
CA GLY A 129 8.92 19.75 -2.13
C GLY A 129 8.44 21.10 -2.62
N ALA A 130 8.23 21.27 -3.94
CA ALA A 130 7.72 22.54 -4.43
C ALA A 130 6.30 22.76 -3.89
N GLN A 131 6.17 23.78 -3.06
CA GLN A 131 4.90 24.30 -2.59
C GLN A 131 4.62 25.54 -3.45
N PRO A 132 3.88 25.41 -4.58
CA PRO A 132 3.43 26.60 -5.27
C PRO A 132 2.67 27.45 -4.27
N THR A 133 3.02 28.74 -4.21
CA THR A 133 2.24 29.71 -3.42
C THR A 133 0.82 29.67 -3.95
N HIS A 134 -0.09 29.13 -3.15
CA HIS A 134 -1.52 29.31 -3.38
C HIS A 134 -2.04 30.20 -2.26
N ALA A 135 -2.86 31.16 -2.62
CA ALA A 135 -3.47 32.09 -1.69
C ALA A 135 -4.96 32.14 -1.98
N HIS A 136 -5.75 32.10 -0.91
CA HIS A 136 -7.16 32.45 -0.98
C HIS A 136 -7.26 33.87 -0.43
N PRO A 137 -7.59 34.89 -1.26
CA PRO A 137 -7.71 36.26 -0.79
C PRO A 137 -8.71 36.38 0.38
N TRP A 138 -9.73 35.53 0.44
CA TRP A 138 -10.59 35.34 1.60
C TRP A 138 -11.45 34.07 1.48
N ALA A 139 -11.84 33.51 2.62
CA ALA A 139 -12.84 32.43 2.72
C ALA A 139 -13.99 32.83 3.66
N LEU A 140 -15.17 32.24 3.44
CA LEU A 140 -16.41 32.46 4.20
C LEU A 140 -16.98 31.12 4.67
N TRP A 141 -17.29 31.04 5.95
CA TRP A 141 -18.16 30.01 6.51
C TRP A 141 -19.63 30.46 6.44
N ASN A 142 -20.46 29.65 5.80
CA ASN A 142 -21.92 29.83 5.80
C ASN A 142 -22.55 28.84 6.78
N ALA A 143 -22.85 29.31 8.00
CA ALA A 143 -23.45 28.49 9.05
C ALA A 143 -24.84 27.95 8.71
N THR A 144 -25.59 28.61 7.82
CA THR A 144 -26.94 28.14 7.41
C THR A 144 -26.85 27.00 6.40
N ALA A 145 -25.90 27.09 5.47
CA ALA A 145 -25.68 26.06 4.45
C ALA A 145 -24.68 24.98 4.90
N PHE A 146 -24.07 25.14 6.08
CA PHE A 146 -22.95 24.30 6.54
C PHE A 146 -21.85 24.15 5.48
N SER A 147 -21.47 25.25 4.84
CA SER A 147 -20.50 25.21 3.75
C SER A 147 -19.37 26.23 3.90
N TRP A 148 -18.20 25.84 3.40
CA TRP A 148 -17.05 26.72 3.22
C TRP A 148 -16.95 27.14 1.76
N SER A 149 -16.83 28.43 1.53
CA SER A 149 -16.53 29.01 0.22
C SER A 149 -15.22 29.77 0.26
N SER A 150 -14.46 29.72 -0.83
CA SER A 150 -13.34 30.63 -1.08
C SER A 150 -13.54 31.38 -2.37
N TRP A 151 -12.88 32.52 -2.51
CA TRP A 151 -12.88 33.30 -3.72
C TRP A 151 -11.47 33.38 -4.27
N ASP A 152 -11.32 33.27 -5.58
CA ASP A 152 -10.02 33.48 -6.24
C ASP A 152 -9.69 34.98 -6.36
N SER A 153 -8.51 35.30 -6.92
CA SER A 153 -8.08 36.69 -7.14
C SER A 153 -8.98 37.49 -8.09
N THR A 154 -9.89 36.83 -8.82
CA THR A 154 -10.86 37.47 -9.71
C THR A 154 -12.22 37.68 -9.04
N GLY A 155 -12.42 37.17 -7.81
CA GLY A 155 -13.69 37.19 -7.11
C GLY A 155 -14.64 36.07 -7.54
N THR A 156 -14.15 35.02 -8.20
CA THR A 156 -14.97 33.84 -8.53
C THR A 156 -15.06 32.93 -7.31
N GLN A 157 -16.28 32.58 -6.89
CA GLN A 157 -16.54 31.69 -5.76
C GLN A 157 -16.27 30.22 -6.11
N GLN A 158 -15.63 29.51 -5.20
CA GLN A 158 -15.39 28.07 -5.21
C GLN A 158 -15.92 27.48 -3.89
N THR A 159 -16.82 26.51 -3.95
CA THR A 159 -17.24 25.74 -2.76
C THR A 159 -16.13 24.77 -2.40
N LEU A 160 -15.55 24.93 -1.21
CA LEU A 160 -14.44 24.09 -0.72
C LEU A 160 -14.97 22.83 -0.04
N ILE A 161 -15.97 23.01 0.82
CA ILE A 161 -16.61 21.95 1.59
C ILE A 161 -18.10 22.25 1.57
N ASP A 162 -18.89 21.27 1.18
CA ASP A 162 -20.34 21.31 1.24
C ASP A 162 -20.82 20.17 2.14
N TRP A 163 -21.10 20.44 3.41
CA TRP A 163 -21.55 19.38 4.33
C TRP A 163 -23.01 19.00 4.14
N THR A 164 -23.73 19.55 3.15
CA THR A 164 -25.08 19.09 2.82
C THR A 164 -25.09 17.65 2.28
N ASP A 165 -23.93 17.10 1.88
CA ASP A 165 -23.76 15.74 1.38
C ASP A 165 -23.36 14.69 2.45
N GLY A 166 -23.19 15.10 3.72
CA GLY A 166 -23.08 14.18 4.86
C GLY A 166 -21.66 13.80 5.31
N LEU A 167 -20.63 14.58 4.97
CA LEU A 167 -19.28 14.39 5.53
C LEU A 167 -19.12 15.08 6.91
N ASP A 168 -19.72 14.54 7.97
CA ASP A 168 -19.53 15.03 9.35
C ASP A 168 -19.05 13.94 10.33
N THR A 169 -18.01 14.26 11.12
CA THR A 169 -18.02 14.33 12.61
C THR A 169 -16.69 14.02 13.29
N THR A 170 -15.72 13.37 12.63
CA THR A 170 -14.48 12.99 13.34
C THR A 170 -13.27 12.97 12.40
N GLY A 171 -12.46 14.04 12.38
CA GLY A 171 -11.13 14.01 11.74
C GLY A 171 -10.83 15.11 10.73
N SER A 172 -11.77 15.98 10.39
CA SER A 172 -11.50 17.18 9.60
C SER A 172 -10.75 18.17 10.48
N GLY A 173 -9.42 18.27 10.32
CA GLY A 173 -8.57 19.13 11.13
C GLY A 173 -9.04 20.58 11.16
N ASP A 174 -8.79 21.25 12.28
CA ASP A 174 -8.98 22.69 12.43
C ASP A 174 -7.80 23.37 11.74
N TYR A 175 -8.06 24.14 10.67
CA TYR A 175 -7.03 24.86 9.91
C TYR A 175 -7.18 26.35 10.20
N PRO A 176 -6.53 26.87 11.25
CA PRO A 176 -6.68 28.27 11.63
C PRO A 176 -6.12 29.16 10.53
N LEU A 177 -7.02 29.80 9.80
CA LEU A 177 -6.71 30.97 8.99
C LEU A 177 -6.88 32.20 9.88
N GLU A 178 -6.06 33.24 9.69
CA GLU A 178 -6.16 34.46 10.51
C GLU A 178 -7.55 35.09 10.35
N THR A 179 -8.20 35.42 11.48
CA THR A 179 -9.58 35.93 11.47
C THR A 179 -9.62 37.44 11.59
N THR A 180 -10.39 38.06 10.70
CA THR A 180 -10.99 39.38 10.97
C THR A 180 -12.49 39.22 11.01
N SER A 181 -13.10 39.45 12.17
CA SER A 181 -14.55 39.35 12.32
C SER A 181 -15.21 40.73 12.23
N THR A 182 -16.32 40.77 11.50
CA THR A 182 -17.40 41.73 11.71
C THR A 182 -18.56 40.98 12.37
N SER A 183 -19.55 41.68 12.92
CA SER A 183 -20.64 41.13 13.74
C SER A 183 -21.49 40.02 13.09
N SER A 184 -21.31 39.74 11.80
CA SER A 184 -22.01 38.69 11.06
C SER A 184 -21.14 37.90 10.07
N ILE A 185 -19.86 38.26 9.89
CA ILE A 185 -18.98 37.64 8.90
C ILE A 185 -17.58 37.47 9.49
N THR A 186 -17.08 36.23 9.48
CA THR A 186 -15.68 35.94 9.81
C THR A 186 -14.91 35.76 8.50
N TYR A 187 -13.99 36.68 8.21
CA TYR A 187 -13.07 36.58 7.09
C TYR A 187 -11.83 35.84 7.53
N PHE A 188 -11.37 34.94 6.66
CA PHE A 188 -10.17 34.15 6.88
C PHE A 188 -9.18 34.47 5.76
N THR A 189 -8.05 35.10 6.09
CA THR A 189 -6.96 35.33 5.14
C THR A 189 -5.89 34.28 5.35
N ALA A 190 -5.71 33.42 4.34
CA ALA A 190 -4.71 32.36 4.35
C ALA A 190 -3.45 32.84 3.63
N ASP A 191 -2.63 33.63 4.31
CA ASP A 191 -1.29 33.94 3.82
C ASP A 191 -0.26 33.10 4.58
N SER A 192 -0.39 31.78 4.49
CA SER A 192 0.75 30.93 4.82
C SER A 192 0.77 29.70 3.93
N SER A 193 1.64 29.74 2.94
CA SER A 193 2.09 28.57 2.19
C SER A 193 2.86 27.58 3.08
N ALA A 194 3.23 27.95 4.31
CA ALA A 194 3.80 27.04 5.29
C ALA A 194 2.72 26.08 5.82
N ASN A 195 3.00 24.77 5.79
CA ASN A 195 2.16 23.70 6.36
C ASN A 195 0.83 23.41 5.66
N LEU A 196 0.70 23.74 4.37
CA LEU A 196 -0.45 23.28 3.59
C LEU A 196 -0.49 21.73 3.57
N PRO A 197 -1.66 21.10 3.73
CA PRO A 197 -1.80 19.65 3.90
C PRO A 197 -1.60 18.85 2.60
N TYR A 198 -0.64 19.24 1.77
CA TYR A 198 -0.23 18.42 0.65
C TYR A 198 0.57 17.24 1.21
N VAL A 199 -0.06 16.08 1.28
CA VAL A 199 0.64 14.82 1.51
C VAL A 199 1.52 14.57 0.30
N GLN A 200 2.80 14.91 0.44
CA GLN A 200 3.78 14.62 -0.59
C GLN A 200 4.24 13.17 -0.43
N LEU A 201 3.91 12.35 -1.41
CA LEU A 201 4.32 10.96 -1.44
C LEU A 201 5.55 10.80 -2.35
N PHE A 202 6.48 9.97 -1.93
CA PHE A 202 7.62 9.54 -2.74
C PHE A 202 7.16 8.43 -3.68
N ALA A 203 7.17 8.72 -4.99
CA ALA A 203 6.97 7.70 -6.00
C ALA A 203 8.23 6.84 -6.13
N CYS A 204 8.09 5.54 -5.91
CA CYS A 204 9.20 4.59 -5.92
C CYS A 204 8.86 3.42 -6.84
N ARG A 205 9.89 2.92 -7.52
CA ARG A 205 9.80 1.74 -8.40
C ARG A 205 10.54 0.57 -7.76
N ARG A 206 9.94 -0.62 -7.77
CA ARG A 206 10.60 -1.85 -7.34
C ARG A 206 11.70 -2.20 -8.34
N ASN A 207 12.92 -2.46 -7.84
CA ASN A 207 14.03 -2.95 -8.64
C ASN A 207 13.77 -4.41 -9.05
#